data_AF-A0A1E9BND5-F1
#
_entry.id   AF-A0A1E9BND5-F1
#
_cell.length_a   1.000
_cell.length_b   1.000
_cell.length_c   1.000
_cell.angle_alpha   90.00
_cell.angle_beta   90.00
_cell.angle_gamma   90.00
#
_symmetry.space_group_name_H-M   'P 1'
#
loop_
_entity.id
_entity.type
_entity.pdbx_description
1 polymer ?
#
loop_
_entity_poly.entity_id
_entity_poly.type
_entity_poly.pdbx_seq_one_letter_code
_entity_poly.pdbx_strand_id
1 'polypeptide(L)'
;MTKKTQNDSYSLKDILSSIKAFLCKYWLVTIIVIWCALALAMPYFLSQFSIIELGIPGTLGDTINGLSAPFLTISAIFLTYNAFMVQYRANKTQENWNNIQHKDIIKDRFESKLFHFIDLWSQQECMCKINGVGEGKQAFHFMFYEFKAILYYVKKADLYEGNRKEIWELYLAYYLFIDGASRSSIERLQVDIPEMCKHCKNGIQSILELNDELLNLQDAILNQKEKKREDRISIYMLCDYKEKAIKYFDGHRHRLVPFYRSLCMIIQYIYTGEEAETDDTNRIKERTFYLHILCSQLSEHELALLLIMYSFGNKEHYSPIISDKHKNVHFHFLRKILQQYINPKMNCRRITEFTLAINNRVAQEKEADTLANLHKCSKKVSNKKR
;
A
#
# COMPACT_ATOMS: atom_id res chain seq x y z
N MET A 1 30.57 29.24 -8.48
CA MET A 1 30.84 30.35 -7.54
C MET A 1 29.80 30.25 -6.45
N THR A 2 30.11 29.72 -5.27
CA THR A 2 30.61 30.50 -4.14
C THR A 2 31.42 29.61 -3.18
N LYS A 3 32.70 29.94 -2.99
CA LYS A 3 33.55 29.36 -1.94
C LYS A 3 33.05 29.87 -0.59
N LYS A 4 32.58 28.98 0.28
CA LYS A 4 32.48 29.24 1.73
C LYS A 4 33.85 28.92 2.34
N THR A 5 34.58 29.96 2.72
CA THR A 5 35.75 29.88 3.59
C THR A 5 35.29 29.47 4.99
N GLN A 6 35.57 28.23 5.37
CA GLN A 6 35.38 27.72 6.71
C GLN A 6 36.69 27.94 7.47
N ASN A 7 36.67 28.91 8.38
CA ASN A 7 37.78 29.25 9.27
C ASN A 7 37.72 28.26 10.43
N ASP A 8 38.57 27.23 10.40
CA ASP A 8 38.72 26.28 11.50
C ASP A 8 39.52 26.93 12.63
N SER A 9 38.83 27.63 13.54
CA SER A 9 39.39 27.93 14.86
C SER A 9 39.28 26.67 15.72
N TYR A 10 40.24 25.76 15.59
CA TYR A 10 40.40 24.67 16.55
C TYR A 10 40.56 25.27 17.95
N SER A 11 39.57 25.03 18.81
CA SER A 11 39.56 25.57 20.17
C SER A 11 40.73 24.97 20.96
N LEU A 12 41.46 25.79 21.71
CA LEU A 12 42.46 25.34 22.69
C LEU A 12 41.91 24.23 23.61
N LYS A 13 40.60 24.20 23.83
CA LYS A 13 39.90 23.14 24.59
C LYS A 13 39.92 21.78 23.88
N ASP A 14 39.86 21.72 22.56
CA ASP A 14 39.92 20.48 21.77
C ASP A 14 41.35 19.94 21.70
N ILE A 15 42.34 20.83 21.67
CA ILE A 15 43.76 20.45 21.77
C ILE A 15 44.05 19.93 23.19
N LEU A 16 43.58 20.61 24.24
CA LEU A 16 43.72 20.14 25.62
C LEU A 16 42.98 18.84 25.92
N SER A 17 41.80 18.62 25.31
CA SER A 17 41.04 17.37 25.46
C SER A 17 41.74 16.21 24.73
N SER A 18 42.29 16.45 23.54
CA SER A 18 43.07 15.45 22.81
C SER A 18 44.38 15.10 23.53
N ILE A 19 45.08 16.09 24.09
CA ILE A 19 46.29 15.88 24.91
C ILE A 19 45.97 15.11 26.19
N LYS A 20 44.86 15.42 26.88
CA LYS A 20 44.40 14.63 28.04
C LYS A 20 44.04 13.20 27.66
N ALA A 21 43.38 12.99 26.52
CA ALA A 21 43.06 11.65 26.02
C ALA A 21 44.32 10.88 25.64
N PHE A 22 45.33 11.54 25.06
CA PHE A 22 46.62 10.96 24.74
C PHE A 22 47.39 10.59 26.01
N LEU A 23 47.55 11.53 26.95
CA LEU A 23 48.21 11.28 28.24
C LEU A 23 47.53 10.15 29.02
N CYS A 24 46.20 10.11 29.07
CA CYS A 24 45.45 9.05 29.75
C CYS A 24 45.63 7.66 29.08
N LYS A 25 45.75 7.64 27.75
CA LYS A 25 45.96 6.41 26.98
C LYS A 25 47.35 5.81 27.18
N TYR A 26 48.38 6.65 27.31
CA TYR A 26 49.77 6.19 27.47
C TYR A 26 50.24 6.09 28.92
N TRP A 27 49.55 6.71 29.88
CA TRP A 27 49.94 6.70 31.30
C TRP A 27 49.99 5.29 31.91
N LEU A 28 49.01 4.43 31.58
CA LEU A 28 49.02 3.03 32.01
C LEU A 28 50.20 2.26 31.43
N VAL A 29 50.49 2.44 30.14
CA VAL A 29 51.64 1.80 29.47
C VAL A 29 52.95 2.27 30.10
N THR A 30 53.09 3.56 30.39
CA THR A 30 54.28 4.09 31.06
C THR A 30 54.44 3.53 32.47
N ILE A 31 53.36 3.37 33.24
CA ILE A 31 53.40 2.75 34.57
C ILE A 31 53.86 1.30 34.48
N ILE A 32 53.34 0.53 33.53
CA ILE A 32 53.71 -0.87 33.33
C ILE A 32 55.19 -0.99 32.93
N VAL A 33 55.65 -0.15 32.00
CA VAL A 33 57.07 -0.12 31.58
C VAL A 33 57.98 0.27 32.73
N ILE A 34 57.60 1.27 33.54
CA ILE A 34 58.33 1.68 34.74
C ILE A 34 58.35 0.55 35.77
N TRP A 35 57.23 -0.16 35.99
CA TRP A 35 57.14 -1.30 36.90
C TRP A 35 57.98 -2.49 36.45
N CYS A 36 57.98 -2.82 35.16
CA CYS A 36 58.85 -3.85 34.60
C CYS A 36 60.33 -3.47 34.71
N ALA A 37 60.67 -2.20 34.45
CA ALA A 37 62.04 -1.70 34.63
C ALA A 37 62.48 -1.72 36.10
N LEU A 38 61.58 -1.37 37.03
CA LEU A 38 61.85 -1.43 38.47
C LEU A 38 62.01 -2.88 38.96
N ALA A 39 61.20 -3.82 38.44
CA ALA A 39 61.32 -5.25 38.74
C ALA A 39 62.65 -5.83 38.23
N LEU A 40 63.13 -5.38 37.07
CA LEU A 40 64.45 -5.77 36.53
C LEU A 40 65.61 -5.11 37.29
N ALA A 41 65.45 -3.89 37.80
CA ALA A 41 66.47 -3.17 38.56
C ALA A 41 66.50 -3.53 40.06
N MET A 42 65.43 -4.12 40.59
CA MET A 42 65.27 -4.47 42.01
C MET A 42 66.41 -5.35 42.56
N PRO A 43 66.86 -6.41 41.86
CA PRO A 43 68.00 -7.23 42.30
C PRO A 43 69.30 -6.43 42.45
N TYR A 44 69.54 -5.48 41.54
CA TYR A 44 70.71 -4.62 41.58
C TYR A 44 70.67 -3.69 42.79
N PHE A 45 69.52 -3.04 43.05
CA PHE A 45 69.36 -2.18 44.22
C PHE A 45 69.45 -2.95 45.55
N LEU A 46 68.85 -4.13 45.66
CA LEU A 46 68.92 -4.94 46.89
C LEU A 46 70.33 -5.50 47.16
N SER A 47 71.13 -5.77 46.12
CA SER A 47 72.51 -6.24 46.27
C SER A 47 73.45 -5.20 46.90
N GLN A 48 73.20 -3.91 46.69
CA GLN A 48 74.06 -2.82 47.15
C GLN A 48 73.75 -2.36 48.57
N PHE A 49 72.51 -2.56 49.04
CA PHE A 49 72.07 -2.12 50.37
C PHE A 49 72.23 -3.18 51.48
N SER A 50 72.86 -4.32 51.20
CA SER A 50 73.30 -5.35 52.18
C SER A 50 72.24 -5.77 53.24
N ILE A 51 70.97 -5.90 52.85
CA ILE A 51 69.91 -6.41 53.74
C ILE A 51 69.82 -7.95 53.66
N ILE A 52 70.37 -8.57 52.60
CA ILE A 52 70.34 -10.02 52.35
C ILE A 52 71.73 -10.44 51.83
N GLU A 53 72.40 -11.39 52.50
CA GLU A 53 73.58 -12.05 51.95
C GLU A 53 73.17 -12.85 50.71
N LEU A 54 73.57 -12.38 49.54
CA LEU A 54 73.39 -13.10 48.30
C LEU A 54 74.34 -14.30 48.32
N GLY A 55 73.84 -15.42 48.83
CA GLY A 55 74.53 -16.70 48.84
C GLY A 55 74.91 -17.18 47.44
N ILE A 56 75.70 -18.26 47.43
CA ILE A 56 76.29 -19.00 46.29
C ILE A 56 75.51 -18.83 44.97
N PRO A 57 76.17 -18.66 43.80
CA PRO A 57 75.55 -18.29 42.51
C PRO A 57 74.28 -19.05 42.08
N GLY A 58 74.04 -20.27 42.59
CA GLY A 58 72.80 -21.03 42.37
C GLY A 58 71.58 -20.50 43.11
N THR A 59 71.71 -19.95 44.33
CA THR A 59 70.60 -19.43 45.14
C THR A 59 70.20 -18.00 44.78
N LEU A 60 71.05 -17.30 44.02
CA LEU A 60 70.81 -15.94 43.56
C LEU A 60 69.62 -15.86 42.60
N GLY A 61 69.54 -16.80 41.65
CA GLY A 61 68.43 -16.89 40.71
C GLY A 61 67.09 -17.16 41.41
N ASP A 62 67.09 -18.07 42.39
CA ASP A 62 65.88 -18.43 43.14
C ASP A 62 65.38 -17.29 44.03
N THR A 63 66.29 -16.53 44.65
CA THR A 63 65.95 -15.37 45.49
C THR A 63 65.39 -14.22 44.66
N ILE A 64 65.98 -13.96 43.48
CA ILE A 64 65.49 -12.94 42.54
C ILE A 64 64.12 -13.31 41.98
N ASN A 65 63.93 -14.58 41.60
CA ASN A 65 62.65 -15.05 41.08
C ASN A 65 61.57 -15.05 42.17
N GLY A 66 61.88 -15.49 43.39
CA GLY A 66 60.95 -15.48 44.53
C GLY A 66 60.50 -14.08 44.95
N LEU A 67 61.40 -13.08 44.88
CA LEU A 67 61.08 -11.69 45.21
C LEU A 67 60.35 -10.95 44.08
N SER A 68 60.67 -11.24 42.81
CA SER A 68 60.05 -10.56 41.65
C SER A 68 58.70 -11.16 41.23
N ALA A 69 58.48 -12.45 41.49
CA ALA A 69 57.27 -13.16 41.07
C ALA A 69 55.95 -12.55 41.60
N PRO A 70 55.81 -12.12 42.88
CA PRO A 70 54.57 -11.50 43.37
C PRO A 70 54.23 -10.20 42.64
N PHE A 71 55.23 -9.36 42.32
CA PHE A 71 55.02 -8.09 41.60
C PHE A 71 54.64 -8.32 40.14
N LEU A 72 55.29 -9.28 39.47
CA LEU A 72 54.92 -9.69 38.11
C LEU A 72 53.51 -10.28 38.07
N THR A 73 53.14 -11.08 39.08
CA THR A 73 51.81 -11.70 39.19
C THR A 73 50.73 -10.64 39.41
N ILE A 74 50.92 -9.68 40.32
CA ILE A 74 49.97 -8.57 40.54
C ILE A 74 49.83 -7.72 39.27
N SER A 75 50.94 -7.44 38.58
CA SER A 75 50.94 -6.71 37.31
C SER A 75 50.18 -7.46 36.22
N ALA A 76 50.38 -8.78 36.11
CA ALA A 76 49.68 -9.64 35.17
C ALA A 76 48.17 -9.72 35.47
N ILE A 77 47.77 -9.82 36.74
CA ILE A 77 46.35 -9.80 37.16
C ILE A 77 45.71 -8.46 36.80
N PHE A 78 46.38 -7.34 37.08
CA PHE A 78 45.86 -6.01 36.76
C PHE A 78 45.73 -5.79 35.23
N LEU A 79 46.73 -6.22 34.45
CA LEU A 79 46.68 -6.20 33.00
C LEU A 79 45.52 -7.04 32.45
N THR A 80 45.37 -8.25 32.97
CA THR A 80 44.32 -9.19 32.58
C THR A 80 42.94 -8.63 32.92
N TYR A 81 42.76 -8.03 34.11
CA TYR A 81 41.52 -7.34 34.48
C TYR A 81 41.18 -6.19 33.52
N ASN A 82 42.15 -5.34 33.19
CA ASN A 82 41.93 -4.25 32.24
C ASN A 82 41.58 -4.76 30.84
N ALA A 83 42.24 -5.83 30.36
CA ALA A 83 41.91 -6.46 29.09
C ALA A 83 40.48 -6.99 29.08
N PHE A 84 40.05 -7.69 30.14
CA PHE A 84 38.67 -8.15 30.29
C PHE A 84 37.66 -7.00 30.37
N MET A 85 37.99 -5.89 31.04
CA MET A 85 37.11 -4.71 31.09
C MET A 85 36.91 -4.06 29.72
N VAL A 86 37.95 -3.99 28.89
CA VAL A 86 37.85 -3.50 27.50
C VAL A 86 36.99 -4.46 26.66
N GLN A 87 37.19 -5.77 26.79
CA GLN A 87 36.37 -6.79 26.11
C GLN A 87 34.90 -6.71 26.54
N TYR A 88 34.62 -6.57 27.84
CA TYR A 88 33.26 -6.42 28.36
C TYR A 88 32.57 -5.18 27.76
N ARG A 89 33.27 -4.04 27.69
CA ARG A 89 32.75 -2.83 27.04
C ARG A 89 32.50 -3.05 25.55
N ALA A 90 33.41 -3.71 24.84
CA ALA A 90 33.25 -4.04 23.42
C ALA A 90 32.02 -4.93 23.18
N ASN A 91 31.82 -5.97 24.00
CA ASN A 91 30.66 -6.87 23.91
C ASN A 91 29.34 -6.14 24.13
N LYS A 92 29.28 -5.23 25.13
CA LYS A 92 28.08 -4.43 25.39
C LYS A 92 27.77 -3.46 24.23
N THR A 93 28.79 -2.88 23.63
CA THR A 93 28.62 -2.05 22.43
C THR A 93 28.16 -2.89 21.24
N GLN A 94 28.73 -4.09 21.05
CA GLN A 94 28.34 -5.02 20.00
C GLN A 94 26.89 -5.48 20.14
N GLU A 95 26.43 -5.76 21.36
CA GLU A 95 25.03 -6.09 21.64
C GLU A 95 24.08 -4.96 21.20
N ASN A 96 24.41 -3.71 21.54
CA ASN A 96 23.63 -2.55 21.10
C ASN A 96 23.60 -2.42 19.57
N TRP A 97 24.74 -2.60 18.90
CA TRP A 97 24.81 -2.58 17.43
C TRP A 97 24.02 -3.71 16.78
N ASN A 98 24.10 -4.92 17.34
CA ASN A 98 23.33 -6.07 16.87
C ASN A 98 21.83 -5.80 17.00
N ASN A 99 21.39 -5.18 18.10
CA ASN A 99 19.99 -4.82 18.31
C ASN A 99 19.50 -3.77 17.30
N ILE A 100 20.32 -2.77 16.98
CA ILE A 100 19.99 -1.75 15.96
C ILE A 100 19.94 -2.40 14.57
N GLN A 101 20.98 -3.16 14.20
CA GLN A 101 21.01 -3.88 12.92
C GLN A 101 19.84 -4.84 12.76
N HIS A 102 19.43 -5.53 13.83
CA HIS A 102 18.32 -6.46 13.75
C HIS A 102 17.01 -5.75 13.38
N LYS A 103 16.77 -4.55 13.95
CA LYS A 103 15.62 -3.72 13.59
C LYS A 103 15.68 -3.23 12.15
N ASP A 104 16.83 -2.75 11.71
CA ASP A 104 17.02 -2.29 10.31
C ASP A 104 16.80 -3.44 9.32
N ILE A 105 17.33 -4.63 9.61
CA ILE A 105 17.13 -5.83 8.78
C ILE A 105 15.66 -6.24 8.71
N ILE A 106 14.92 -6.18 9.82
CA ILE A 106 13.49 -6.49 9.82
C ILE A 106 12.73 -5.49 8.95
N LYS A 107 13.03 -4.20 9.09
CA LYS A 107 12.43 -3.14 8.28
C LYS A 107 12.75 -3.31 6.79
N ASP A 108 14.01 -3.53 6.44
CA ASP A 108 14.45 -3.75 5.06
C ASP A 108 13.77 -4.98 4.44
N ARG A 109 13.62 -6.07 5.20
CA ARG A 109 12.89 -7.27 4.75
C ARG A 109 11.41 -6.99 4.51
N PHE A 110 10.78 -6.22 5.39
CA PHE A 110 9.40 -5.81 5.23
C PHE A 110 9.23 -4.93 3.99
N GLU A 111 10.05 -3.88 3.85
CA GLU A 111 10.01 -2.96 2.70
C GLU A 111 10.28 -3.68 1.38
N SER A 112 11.30 -4.55 1.34
CA SER A 112 11.61 -5.35 0.15
C SER A 112 10.44 -6.24 -0.29
N LYS A 113 9.78 -6.92 0.65
CA LYS A 113 8.59 -7.74 0.36
C LYS A 113 7.41 -6.88 -0.06
N LEU A 114 7.19 -5.74 0.60
CA LEU A 114 6.14 -4.79 0.26
C LEU A 114 6.30 -4.28 -1.18
N PHE A 115 7.47 -3.79 -1.54
CA PHE A 115 7.75 -3.30 -2.89
C PHE A 115 7.65 -4.41 -3.94
N HIS A 116 8.03 -5.65 -3.60
CA HIS A 116 7.80 -6.79 -4.46
C HIS A 116 6.31 -7.06 -4.69
N PHE A 117 5.46 -6.99 -3.66
CA PHE A 117 4.01 -7.13 -3.85
C PHE A 117 3.41 -6.01 -4.69
N ILE A 118 3.90 -4.77 -4.52
CA ILE A 118 3.47 -3.62 -5.33
C ILE A 118 3.85 -3.83 -6.80
N ASP A 119 5.06 -4.33 -7.07
CA ASP A 119 5.51 -4.64 -8.44
C ASP A 119 4.65 -5.75 -9.08
N LEU A 120 4.41 -6.85 -8.37
CA LEU A 120 3.52 -7.93 -8.84
C LEU A 120 2.10 -7.41 -9.14
N TRP A 121 1.57 -6.54 -8.28
CA TRP A 121 0.27 -5.92 -8.49
C TRP A 121 0.25 -4.97 -9.70
N SER A 122 1.30 -4.16 -9.89
CA SER A 122 1.44 -3.29 -11.07
C SER A 122 1.58 -4.10 -12.37
N GLN A 123 2.24 -5.26 -12.33
CA GLN A 123 2.28 -6.18 -13.46
C GLN A 123 0.89 -6.73 -13.79
N GLN A 124 0.09 -7.10 -12.78
CA GLN A 124 -1.31 -7.49 -13.00
C GLN A 124 -2.14 -6.37 -13.63
N GLU A 125 -1.90 -5.12 -13.24
CA GLU A 125 -2.51 -3.94 -13.85
C GLU A 125 -2.17 -3.87 -15.34
N CYS A 126 -0.89 -3.90 -15.70
CA CYS A 126 -0.42 -3.84 -17.08
C CYS A 126 -0.95 -5.00 -17.94
N MET A 127 -1.08 -6.20 -17.37
CA MET A 127 -1.65 -7.36 -18.05
C MET A 127 -3.17 -7.26 -18.27
N CYS A 128 -3.85 -6.32 -17.62
CA CYS A 128 -5.28 -6.09 -17.83
C CYS A 128 -5.52 -5.52 -19.23
N LYS A 129 -6.00 -6.39 -20.13
CA LYS A 129 -6.25 -6.05 -21.54
C LYS A 129 -7.73 -6.14 -21.88
N ILE A 130 -8.21 -5.15 -22.62
CA ILE A 130 -9.52 -5.16 -23.26
C ILE A 130 -9.34 -4.99 -24.76
N ASN A 131 -9.81 -5.97 -25.53
CA ASN A 131 -9.70 -5.97 -26.99
C ASN A 131 -10.39 -4.74 -27.58
N GLY A 132 -9.69 -4.04 -28.46
CA GLY A 132 -10.16 -2.78 -29.05
C GLY A 132 -9.92 -1.55 -28.18
N VAL A 133 -9.76 -1.68 -26.86
CA VAL A 133 -9.53 -0.56 -25.94
C VAL A 133 -8.05 -0.27 -25.77
N GLY A 134 -7.29 -1.24 -25.25
CA GLY A 134 -5.90 -1.06 -24.81
C GLY A 134 -5.56 -1.95 -23.60
N GLU A 135 -4.43 -1.64 -22.96
CA GLU A 135 -3.86 -2.37 -21.81
C GLU A 135 -3.67 -1.42 -20.62
N GLY A 136 -3.55 -1.96 -19.39
CA GLY A 136 -3.29 -1.20 -18.17
C GLY A 136 -4.36 -0.14 -17.86
N LYS A 137 -3.93 1.04 -17.41
CA LYS A 137 -4.78 2.20 -17.08
C LYS A 137 -5.87 2.53 -18.11
N GLN A 138 -5.62 2.29 -19.41
CA GLN A 138 -6.63 2.55 -20.44
C GLN A 138 -7.82 1.58 -20.34
N ALA A 139 -7.57 0.32 -19.95
CA ALA A 139 -8.62 -0.65 -19.68
C ALA A 139 -9.45 -0.23 -18.46
N PHE A 140 -8.82 0.25 -17.38
CA PHE A 140 -9.53 0.75 -16.19
C PHE A 140 -10.35 2.01 -16.46
N HIS A 141 -9.84 2.93 -17.29
CA HIS A 141 -10.61 4.06 -17.79
C HIS A 141 -11.90 3.58 -18.48
N PHE A 142 -11.77 2.66 -19.45
CA PHE A 142 -12.93 2.09 -20.14
C PHE A 142 -13.92 1.43 -19.17
N MET A 143 -13.44 0.55 -18.28
CA MET A 143 -14.29 -0.14 -17.29
C MET A 143 -15.09 0.85 -16.44
N PHE A 144 -14.47 1.96 -16.02
CA PHE A 144 -15.18 2.98 -15.24
C PHE A 144 -16.30 3.69 -16.03
N TYR A 145 -16.03 4.04 -17.28
CA TYR A 145 -17.05 4.67 -18.14
C TYR A 145 -18.15 3.68 -18.55
N GLU A 146 -17.82 2.41 -18.68
CA GLU A 146 -18.79 1.36 -18.92
C GLU A 146 -19.72 1.15 -17.73
N PHE A 147 -19.20 1.19 -16.50
CA PHE A 147 -20.04 1.22 -15.31
C PHE A 147 -21.02 2.41 -15.32
N LYS A 148 -20.54 3.61 -15.70
CA LYS A 148 -21.42 4.79 -15.86
C LYS A 148 -22.48 4.60 -16.94
N ALA A 149 -22.13 3.96 -18.05
CA ALA A 149 -23.06 3.65 -19.12
C ALA A 149 -24.14 2.66 -18.65
N ILE A 150 -23.76 1.60 -17.94
CA ILE A 150 -24.71 0.64 -17.35
C ILE A 150 -25.66 1.36 -16.39
N LEU A 151 -25.12 2.20 -15.50
CA LEU A 151 -25.93 2.97 -14.56
C LEU A 151 -26.92 3.91 -15.27
N TYR A 152 -26.52 4.49 -16.39
CA TYR A 152 -27.41 5.30 -17.23
C TYR A 152 -28.61 4.47 -17.72
N TYR A 153 -28.38 3.29 -18.28
CA TYR A 153 -29.47 2.42 -18.75
C TYR A 153 -30.37 1.92 -17.62
N VAL A 154 -29.79 1.56 -16.47
CA VAL A 154 -30.56 1.18 -15.28
C VAL A 154 -31.49 2.31 -14.83
N LYS A 155 -31.00 3.56 -14.79
CA LYS A 155 -31.80 4.73 -14.45
C LYS A 155 -32.85 5.07 -15.50
N LYS A 156 -32.52 4.89 -16.78
CA LYS A 156 -33.43 5.10 -17.90
C LYS A 156 -34.62 4.15 -17.83
N ALA A 157 -34.37 2.88 -17.49
CA ALA A 157 -35.39 1.84 -17.34
C ALA A 157 -36.36 2.08 -16.16
N ASP A 158 -36.02 2.98 -15.22
CA ASP A 158 -36.90 3.39 -14.11
C ASP A 158 -37.45 2.21 -13.28
N LEU A 159 -36.60 1.24 -12.95
CA LEU A 159 -37.01 -0.05 -12.40
C LEU A 159 -37.45 -0.02 -10.92
N TYR A 160 -37.02 0.99 -10.16
CA TYR A 160 -37.20 1.06 -8.71
C TYR A 160 -37.97 2.30 -8.28
N GLU A 161 -38.64 2.21 -7.12
CA GLU A 161 -39.43 3.27 -6.50
C GLU A 161 -39.10 3.44 -5.01
N GLY A 162 -39.36 4.64 -4.46
CA GLY A 162 -39.18 4.96 -3.04
C GLY A 162 -37.81 5.52 -2.64
N ASN A 163 -37.63 5.74 -1.34
CA ASN A 163 -36.49 6.50 -0.77
C ASN A 163 -35.11 5.84 -0.95
N ARG A 164 -35.05 4.55 -1.32
CA ARG A 164 -33.80 3.82 -1.57
C ARG A 164 -33.56 3.50 -3.05
N LYS A 165 -34.37 4.06 -3.96
CA LYS A 165 -34.29 3.85 -5.41
C LYS A 165 -32.86 3.92 -5.93
N GLU A 166 -32.14 5.01 -5.64
CA GLU A 166 -30.80 5.23 -6.16
C GLU A 166 -29.78 4.17 -5.70
N ILE A 167 -29.95 3.64 -4.48
CA ILE A 167 -29.08 2.59 -3.94
C ILE A 167 -29.31 1.30 -4.71
N TRP A 168 -30.57 0.92 -4.97
CA TRP A 168 -30.91 -0.28 -5.72
C TRP A 168 -30.47 -0.19 -7.20
N GLU A 169 -30.61 0.98 -7.82
CA GLU A 169 -30.08 1.24 -9.16
C GLU A 169 -28.56 1.04 -9.23
N LEU A 170 -27.82 1.51 -8.23
CA LEU A 170 -26.37 1.32 -8.15
C LEU A 170 -25.97 -0.14 -7.90
N TYR A 171 -26.71 -0.86 -7.05
CA TYR A 171 -26.51 -2.30 -6.87
C TYR A 171 -26.71 -3.04 -8.20
N LEU A 172 -27.83 -2.83 -8.88
CA LEU A 172 -28.09 -3.49 -10.15
C LEU A 172 -27.02 -3.17 -11.19
N ALA A 173 -26.61 -1.90 -11.30
CA ALA A 173 -25.54 -1.48 -12.21
C ALA A 173 -24.20 -2.17 -11.87
N TYR A 174 -23.87 -2.30 -10.58
CA TYR A 174 -22.67 -3.00 -10.14
C TYR A 174 -22.68 -4.48 -10.53
N TYR A 175 -23.80 -5.18 -10.33
CA TYR A 175 -23.89 -6.60 -10.69
C TYR A 175 -23.79 -6.81 -12.20
N LEU A 176 -24.52 -6.03 -12.99
CA LEU A 176 -24.42 -6.07 -14.45
C LEU A 176 -23.00 -5.74 -14.94
N PHE A 177 -22.29 -4.86 -14.25
CA PHE A 177 -20.91 -4.51 -14.57
C PHE A 177 -19.90 -5.62 -14.25
N ILE A 178 -20.04 -6.29 -13.09
CA ILE A 178 -19.12 -7.36 -12.69
C ILE A 178 -19.41 -8.66 -13.44
N ASP A 179 -20.67 -9.09 -13.50
CA ASP A 179 -21.05 -10.36 -14.11
C ASP A 179 -21.31 -10.26 -15.61
N GLY A 180 -21.49 -9.06 -16.14
CA GLY A 180 -21.85 -8.83 -17.54
C GLY A 180 -23.33 -9.06 -17.80
N ALA A 181 -23.81 -8.54 -18.93
CA ALA A 181 -25.16 -8.79 -19.40
C ALA A 181 -25.26 -10.22 -19.92
N SER A 182 -25.92 -11.11 -19.18
CA SER A 182 -26.19 -12.49 -19.58
C SER A 182 -27.33 -13.07 -18.75
N ARG A 183 -28.04 -14.07 -19.30
CA ARG A 183 -29.15 -14.72 -18.57
C ARG A 183 -28.67 -15.40 -17.28
N SER A 184 -27.50 -16.04 -17.30
CA SER A 184 -26.92 -16.68 -16.11
C SER A 184 -26.47 -15.67 -15.04
N SER A 185 -26.10 -14.45 -15.44
CA SER A 185 -25.80 -13.35 -14.51
C SER A 185 -27.04 -12.96 -13.69
N ILE A 186 -28.22 -12.92 -14.33
CA ILE A 186 -29.48 -12.56 -13.66
C ILE A 186 -29.97 -13.66 -12.72
N GLU A 187 -29.77 -14.93 -13.07
CA GLU A 187 -30.06 -16.05 -12.17
C GLU A 187 -29.23 -15.96 -10.88
N ARG A 188 -27.93 -15.62 -10.99
CA ARG A 188 -27.07 -15.41 -9.83
C ARG A 188 -27.52 -14.22 -8.98
N LEU A 189 -27.94 -13.13 -9.62
CA LEU A 189 -28.44 -11.93 -8.95
C LEU A 189 -29.61 -12.23 -8.00
N GLN A 190 -30.51 -13.12 -8.42
CA GLN A 190 -31.67 -13.53 -7.63
C GLN A 190 -31.29 -14.25 -6.33
N VAL A 191 -30.19 -15.01 -6.37
CA VAL A 191 -29.66 -15.73 -5.21
C VAL A 191 -28.88 -14.80 -4.29
N ASP A 192 -28.04 -13.94 -4.87
CA ASP A 192 -27.11 -13.10 -4.10
C ASP A 192 -27.81 -11.93 -3.38
N ILE A 193 -28.80 -11.29 -4.01
CA ILE A 193 -29.54 -10.15 -3.41
C ILE A 193 -31.05 -10.27 -3.67
N PRO A 194 -31.74 -11.17 -2.96
CA PRO A 194 -33.19 -11.36 -3.12
C PRO A 194 -34.00 -10.11 -2.72
N GLU A 195 -33.48 -9.28 -1.81
CA GLU A 195 -34.14 -8.04 -1.38
C GLU A 195 -34.29 -7.03 -2.52
N MET A 196 -33.26 -6.89 -3.36
CA MET A 196 -33.28 -5.95 -4.48
C MET A 196 -34.34 -6.37 -5.50
N CYS A 197 -34.46 -7.66 -5.81
CA CYS A 197 -35.47 -8.17 -6.73
C CYS A 197 -36.92 -7.95 -6.22
N LYS A 198 -37.13 -7.94 -4.90
CA LYS A 198 -38.44 -7.66 -4.28
C LYS A 198 -38.88 -6.19 -4.40
N HIS A 199 -37.92 -5.27 -4.46
CA HIS A 199 -38.20 -3.83 -4.54
C HIS A 199 -38.33 -3.29 -5.98
N CYS A 200 -38.18 -4.15 -6.99
CA CYS A 200 -38.39 -3.80 -8.39
C CYS A 200 -39.90 -3.76 -8.70
N LYS A 201 -40.37 -2.74 -9.44
CA LYS A 201 -41.81 -2.50 -9.71
C LYS A 201 -42.54 -3.71 -10.29
N ASN A 202 -41.90 -4.44 -11.19
CA ASN A 202 -42.46 -5.64 -11.85
C ASN A 202 -41.64 -6.90 -11.51
N GLY A 203 -40.94 -6.90 -10.38
CA GLY A 203 -40.05 -7.99 -9.98
C GLY A 203 -38.89 -8.22 -10.97
N ILE A 204 -38.47 -9.46 -11.10
CA ILE A 204 -37.29 -9.83 -11.90
C ILE A 204 -37.49 -9.65 -13.41
N GLN A 205 -38.74 -9.63 -13.88
CA GLN A 205 -39.04 -9.55 -15.31
C GLN A 205 -38.49 -8.27 -15.96
N SER A 206 -38.63 -7.12 -15.29
CA SER A 206 -38.08 -5.87 -15.85
C SER A 206 -36.55 -5.80 -15.79
N ILE A 207 -35.91 -6.59 -14.92
CA ILE A 207 -34.44 -6.76 -14.94
C ILE A 207 -34.03 -7.61 -16.15
N LEU A 208 -34.79 -8.66 -16.46
CA LEU A 208 -34.56 -9.47 -17.66
C LEU A 208 -34.75 -8.66 -18.95
N GLU A 209 -35.78 -7.82 -19.01
CA GLU A 209 -36.02 -6.91 -20.14
C GLU A 209 -34.84 -5.95 -20.35
N LEU A 210 -34.33 -5.34 -19.28
CA LEU A 210 -33.13 -4.50 -19.34
C LEU A 210 -31.90 -5.30 -19.80
N ASN A 211 -31.72 -6.53 -19.30
CA ASN A 211 -30.61 -7.38 -19.70
C ASN A 211 -30.68 -7.74 -21.19
N ASP A 212 -31.87 -8.05 -21.70
CA ASP A 212 -32.09 -8.31 -23.13
C ASP A 212 -31.86 -7.04 -23.97
N GLU A 213 -32.23 -5.84 -23.47
CA GLU A 213 -31.89 -4.56 -24.13
C GLU A 213 -30.37 -4.36 -24.25
N LEU A 214 -29.62 -4.62 -23.17
CA LEU A 214 -28.16 -4.51 -23.17
C LEU A 214 -27.50 -5.54 -24.11
N LEU A 215 -28.02 -6.76 -24.18
CA LEU A 215 -27.56 -7.79 -25.12
C LEU A 215 -27.84 -7.39 -26.57
N ASN A 216 -29.04 -6.90 -26.86
CA ASN A 216 -29.39 -6.41 -28.20
C ASN A 216 -28.49 -5.24 -28.64
N LEU A 217 -28.14 -4.34 -27.70
CA LEU A 217 -27.18 -3.25 -27.95
C LEU A 217 -25.77 -3.80 -28.23
N GLN A 218 -25.31 -4.78 -27.44
CA GLN A 218 -24.02 -5.45 -27.65
C GLN A 218 -23.95 -6.08 -29.05
N ASP A 219 -24.95 -6.87 -29.42
CA ASP A 219 -25.03 -7.53 -30.73
C ASP A 219 -25.11 -6.52 -31.88
N ALA A 220 -25.91 -5.47 -31.71
CA ALA A 220 -26.02 -4.41 -32.72
C ALA A 220 -24.68 -3.72 -32.98
N ILE A 221 -23.84 -3.53 -31.95
CA ILE A 221 -22.53 -2.88 -32.06
C ILE A 221 -21.47 -3.84 -32.63
N LEU A 222 -21.49 -5.11 -32.24
CA LEU A 222 -20.57 -6.11 -32.79
C LEU A 222 -20.79 -6.33 -34.29
N ASN A 223 -22.04 -6.27 -34.74
CA ASN A 223 -22.44 -6.45 -36.14
C ASN A 223 -22.30 -5.17 -36.99
N GLN A 224 -21.85 -4.05 -36.41
CA GLN A 224 -21.74 -2.76 -37.11
C GLN A 224 -20.46 -2.56 -37.94
N LYS A 225 -19.66 -3.62 -38.16
CA LYS A 225 -18.36 -3.54 -38.84
C LYS A 225 -18.40 -2.88 -40.22
N GLU A 226 -19.56 -2.84 -40.89
CA GLU A 226 -19.71 -2.33 -42.27
C GLU A 226 -20.44 -0.98 -42.41
N LYS A 227 -20.93 -0.35 -41.33
CA LYS A 227 -21.68 0.93 -41.44
C LYS A 227 -20.76 2.15 -41.56
N LYS A 228 -21.23 3.15 -42.34
CA LYS A 228 -20.63 4.50 -42.46
C LYS A 228 -20.50 5.16 -41.08
N ARG A 229 -19.47 5.99 -40.91
CA ARG A 229 -19.03 6.58 -39.62
C ARG A 229 -20.14 7.33 -38.85
N GLU A 230 -21.06 7.97 -39.57
CA GLU A 230 -22.16 8.77 -39.03
C GLU A 230 -23.29 7.89 -38.46
N ASP A 231 -23.47 6.67 -38.98
CA ASP A 231 -24.59 5.77 -38.64
C ASP A 231 -24.26 4.74 -37.54
N ARG A 232 -23.05 4.80 -36.96
CA ARG A 232 -22.64 3.89 -35.88
C ARG A 232 -23.31 4.28 -34.57
N ILE A 233 -23.81 3.28 -33.85
CA ILE A 233 -24.40 3.44 -32.51
C ILE A 233 -23.29 3.82 -31.54
N SER A 234 -23.45 4.96 -30.86
CA SER A 234 -22.61 5.35 -29.73
C SER A 234 -23.33 5.07 -28.43
N ILE A 235 -22.69 4.33 -27.53
CA ILE A 235 -23.16 4.20 -26.15
C ILE A 235 -22.84 5.50 -25.41
N TYR A 236 -23.83 6.06 -24.73
CA TYR A 236 -23.66 7.24 -23.88
C TYR A 236 -22.56 6.97 -22.84
N MET A 237 -21.65 7.93 -22.64
CA MET A 237 -20.42 7.82 -21.82
C MET A 237 -19.27 7.00 -22.41
N LEU A 238 -19.44 6.34 -23.57
CA LEU A 238 -18.39 5.56 -24.26
C LEU A 238 -18.09 6.09 -25.67
N CYS A 239 -18.34 7.38 -25.91
CA CYS A 239 -18.16 8.01 -27.23
C CYS A 239 -16.73 7.88 -27.77
N ASP A 240 -15.73 7.91 -26.89
CA ASP A 240 -14.31 7.76 -27.25
C ASP A 240 -13.96 6.37 -27.81
N TYR A 241 -14.88 5.41 -27.64
CA TYR A 241 -14.72 4.02 -28.04
C TYR A 241 -15.63 3.61 -29.22
N LYS A 242 -16.38 4.56 -29.79
CA LYS A 242 -17.38 4.34 -30.85
C LYS A 242 -16.84 3.60 -32.09
N GLU A 243 -15.55 3.74 -32.38
CA GLU A 243 -14.92 3.18 -33.59
C GLU A 243 -14.26 1.82 -33.37
N LYS A 244 -14.20 1.35 -32.12
CA LYS A 244 -13.46 0.17 -31.72
C LYS A 244 -14.41 -1.04 -31.67
N ALA A 245 -13.99 -2.17 -32.23
CA ALA A 245 -14.72 -3.43 -32.17
C ALA A 245 -14.59 -4.04 -30.77
N ILE A 246 -15.36 -3.50 -29.82
CA ILE A 246 -15.33 -3.87 -28.40
C ILE A 246 -16.62 -4.65 -28.08
N LYS A 247 -16.47 -5.71 -27.30
CA LYS A 247 -17.61 -6.40 -26.70
C LYS A 247 -18.02 -5.64 -25.43
N TYR A 248 -19.03 -4.80 -25.54
CA TYR A 248 -19.59 -4.04 -24.42
C TYR A 248 -20.39 -4.94 -23.48
N PHE A 249 -20.40 -4.63 -22.19
CA PHE A 249 -21.15 -5.32 -21.13
C PHE A 249 -20.78 -6.80 -20.97
N ASP A 250 -19.52 -7.17 -21.24
CA ASP A 250 -19.02 -8.55 -21.15
C ASP A 250 -18.78 -9.06 -19.73
N GLY A 251 -18.75 -8.14 -18.76
CA GLY A 251 -18.49 -8.43 -17.36
C GLY A 251 -17.00 -8.41 -17.02
N HIS A 252 -16.65 -7.79 -15.89
CA HIS A 252 -15.26 -7.58 -15.48
C HIS A 252 -14.81 -8.39 -14.28
N ARG A 253 -15.62 -9.36 -13.83
CA ARG A 253 -15.30 -10.19 -12.64
C ARG A 253 -13.90 -10.78 -12.70
N HIS A 254 -13.50 -11.39 -13.82
CA HIS A 254 -12.20 -12.04 -13.96
C HIS A 254 -11.01 -11.06 -14.00
N ARG A 255 -11.24 -9.79 -14.35
CA ARG A 255 -10.21 -8.76 -14.41
C ARG A 255 -10.08 -8.05 -13.06
N LEU A 256 -11.19 -7.58 -12.53
CA LEU A 256 -11.24 -6.70 -11.36
C LEU A 256 -11.11 -7.47 -10.04
N VAL A 257 -11.78 -8.62 -9.88
CA VAL A 257 -11.77 -9.34 -8.59
C VAL A 257 -10.36 -9.77 -8.18
N PRO A 258 -9.53 -10.40 -9.04
CA PRO A 258 -8.15 -10.73 -8.69
C PRO A 258 -7.31 -9.48 -8.39
N PHE A 259 -7.41 -8.45 -9.24
CA PHE A 259 -6.70 -7.18 -9.08
C PHE A 259 -6.94 -6.54 -7.70
N TYR A 260 -8.21 -6.44 -7.28
CA TYR A 260 -8.54 -5.85 -5.98
C TYR A 260 -8.21 -6.76 -4.80
N ARG A 261 -8.27 -8.08 -4.98
CA ARG A 261 -7.79 -9.01 -3.95
C ARG A 261 -6.30 -8.84 -3.69
N SER A 262 -5.49 -8.72 -4.73
CA SER A 262 -4.06 -8.40 -4.60
C SER A 262 -3.83 -7.10 -3.83
N LEU A 263 -4.59 -6.04 -4.17
CA LEU A 263 -4.51 -4.77 -3.45
C LEU A 263 -4.88 -4.92 -1.96
N CYS A 264 -5.95 -5.65 -1.65
CA CYS A 264 -6.36 -5.93 -0.28
C CYS A 264 -5.28 -6.71 0.49
N MET A 265 -4.58 -7.66 -0.15
CA MET A 265 -3.46 -8.37 0.46
C MET A 265 -2.29 -7.46 0.78
N ILE A 266 -1.95 -6.51 -0.10
CA ILE A 266 -0.91 -5.50 0.16
C ILE A 266 -1.28 -4.65 1.38
N ILE A 267 -2.53 -4.17 1.41
CA ILE A 267 -3.02 -3.38 2.54
C ILE A 267 -2.98 -4.23 3.82
N GLN A 268 -3.43 -5.48 3.78
CA GLN A 268 -3.31 -6.39 4.92
C GLN A 268 -1.86 -6.51 5.37
N TYR A 269 -0.92 -6.75 4.46
CA TYR A 269 0.50 -6.87 4.77
C TYR A 269 1.05 -5.64 5.51
N ILE A 270 0.69 -4.43 5.07
CA ILE A 270 1.06 -3.17 5.75
C ILE A 270 0.52 -3.09 7.19
N TYR A 271 -0.68 -3.64 7.43
CA TYR A 271 -1.30 -3.62 8.75
C TYR A 271 -0.86 -4.78 9.66
N THR A 272 -0.63 -5.97 9.10
CA THR A 272 -0.25 -7.19 9.85
C THR A 272 1.24 -7.35 10.05
N GLY A 273 2.10 -6.51 9.43
CA GLY A 273 3.55 -6.57 9.60
C GLY A 273 3.97 -6.78 11.06
N GLU A 274 4.80 -7.82 11.25
CA GLU A 274 5.27 -8.38 12.53
C GLU A 274 5.90 -7.31 13.41
N GLU A 275 5.10 -6.71 14.29
CA GLU A 275 5.55 -5.99 15.49
C GLU A 275 4.28 -5.69 16.30
N ALA A 276 3.74 -6.72 16.94
CA ALA A 276 2.53 -6.64 17.73
C ALA A 276 2.89 -6.52 19.21
N GLU A 277 3.53 -5.43 19.67
CA GLU A 277 3.60 -5.22 21.13
C GLU A 277 3.91 -3.82 21.69
N THR A 278 4.06 -2.75 20.90
CA THR A 278 4.14 -1.40 21.48
C THR A 278 3.34 -0.35 20.73
N ASP A 279 2.64 0.47 21.51
CA ASP A 279 1.87 1.64 21.12
C ASP A 279 2.84 2.73 20.63
N ASP A 280 2.74 3.20 19.37
CA ASP A 280 3.49 4.40 18.98
C ASP A 280 2.94 5.11 17.73
N THR A 281 2.74 6.41 17.86
CA THR A 281 2.34 7.37 16.82
C THR A 281 3.20 7.25 15.55
N ASN A 282 4.46 6.83 15.71
CA ASN A 282 5.40 6.60 14.61
C ASN A 282 4.95 5.47 13.67
N ARG A 283 4.35 4.39 14.18
CA ARG A 283 3.85 3.29 13.34
C ARG A 283 2.66 3.71 12.48
N ILE A 284 1.80 4.58 13.02
CA ILE A 284 0.68 5.15 12.25
C ILE A 284 1.23 6.00 11.09
N LYS A 285 2.29 6.78 11.34
CA LYS A 285 2.96 7.58 10.30
C LYS A 285 3.59 6.69 9.22
N GLU A 286 4.32 5.64 9.60
CA GLU A 286 4.94 4.72 8.64
C GLU A 286 3.91 3.96 7.81
N ARG A 287 2.87 3.41 8.44
CA ARG A 287 1.77 2.76 7.70
C ARG A 287 1.12 3.73 6.73
N THR A 288 0.82 4.96 7.18
CA THR A 288 0.23 6.00 6.34
C THR A 288 1.14 6.36 5.17
N PHE A 289 2.45 6.42 5.39
CA PHE A 289 3.45 6.64 4.35
C PHE A 289 3.41 5.55 3.27
N TYR A 290 3.49 4.27 3.65
CA TYR A 290 3.40 3.16 2.67
C TYR A 290 2.08 3.14 1.91
N LEU A 291 0.99 3.48 2.60
CA LEU A 291 -0.32 3.56 1.97
C LEU A 291 -0.42 4.73 0.98
N HIS A 292 0.21 5.87 1.27
CA HIS A 292 0.32 6.96 0.29
C HIS A 292 1.13 6.55 -0.92
N ILE A 293 2.23 5.80 -0.75
CA ILE A 293 2.98 5.24 -1.87
C ILE A 293 2.06 4.36 -2.72
N LEU A 294 1.32 3.43 -2.11
CA LEU A 294 0.39 2.56 -2.83
C LEU A 294 -0.67 3.36 -3.58
N CYS A 295 -1.32 4.33 -2.92
CA CYS A 295 -2.35 5.15 -3.54
C CYS A 295 -1.82 6.05 -4.66
N SER A 296 -0.56 6.47 -4.60
CA SER A 296 0.06 7.29 -5.68
C SER A 296 0.24 6.52 -7.00
N GLN A 297 0.23 5.19 -6.96
CA GLN A 297 0.35 4.36 -8.17
C GLN A 297 -0.98 4.20 -8.91
N LEU A 298 -2.10 4.29 -8.17
CA LEU A 298 -3.47 4.14 -8.69
C LEU A 298 -3.93 5.40 -9.43
N SER A 299 -4.54 5.22 -10.60
CA SER A 299 -5.27 6.29 -11.29
C SER A 299 -6.61 6.61 -10.62
N GLU A 300 -7.17 7.77 -10.93
CA GLU A 300 -8.49 8.18 -10.42
C GLU A 300 -9.59 7.17 -10.77
N HIS A 301 -9.50 6.53 -11.95
CA HIS A 301 -10.45 5.52 -12.42
C HIS A 301 -10.37 4.23 -11.61
N GLU A 302 -9.15 3.78 -11.29
CA GLU A 302 -8.93 2.61 -10.43
C GLU A 302 -9.40 2.87 -9.00
N LEU A 303 -9.12 4.06 -8.46
CA LEU A 303 -9.62 4.47 -7.14
C LEU A 303 -11.15 4.52 -7.11
N ALA A 304 -11.78 5.03 -8.16
CA ALA A 304 -13.24 5.09 -8.27
C ALA A 304 -13.87 3.70 -8.40
N LEU A 305 -13.28 2.83 -9.23
CA LEU A 305 -13.71 1.42 -9.36
C LEU A 305 -13.50 0.65 -8.05
N LEU A 306 -12.40 0.86 -7.33
CA LEU A 306 -12.17 0.29 -6.00
C LEU A 306 -13.26 0.71 -5.02
N LEU A 307 -13.66 1.99 -5.05
CA LEU A 307 -14.73 2.51 -4.21
C LEU A 307 -16.09 1.85 -4.55
N ILE A 308 -16.38 1.66 -5.84
CA ILE A 308 -17.58 0.95 -6.31
C ILE A 308 -17.57 -0.49 -5.80
N MET A 309 -16.47 -1.21 -6.01
CA MET A 309 -16.33 -2.60 -5.58
C MET A 309 -16.46 -2.75 -4.07
N TYR A 310 -15.87 -1.84 -3.30
CA TYR A 310 -15.99 -1.85 -1.85
C TYR A 310 -17.40 -1.51 -1.36
N SER A 311 -18.09 -0.57 -2.02
CA SER A 311 -19.41 -0.10 -1.58
C SER A 311 -20.53 -1.10 -1.88
N PHE A 312 -20.44 -1.80 -3.02
CA PHE A 312 -21.52 -2.65 -3.53
C PHE A 312 -21.15 -4.14 -3.66
N GLY A 313 -19.88 -4.49 -3.59
CA GLY A 313 -19.45 -5.88 -3.66
C GLY A 313 -19.88 -6.70 -2.46
N ASN A 314 -20.03 -8.00 -2.70
CA ASN A 314 -20.35 -8.94 -1.65
C ASN A 314 -19.13 -9.12 -0.72
N LYS A 315 -19.37 -9.27 0.59
CA LYS A 315 -18.29 -9.38 1.60
C LYS A 315 -17.29 -10.49 1.26
N GLU A 316 -17.74 -11.55 0.59
CA GLU A 316 -16.91 -12.68 0.14
C GLU A 316 -15.75 -12.30 -0.78
N HIS A 317 -15.82 -11.18 -1.49
CA HIS A 317 -14.72 -10.75 -2.36
C HIS A 317 -13.47 -10.31 -1.57
N TYR A 318 -13.65 -9.91 -0.31
CA TYR A 318 -12.61 -9.38 0.58
C TYR A 318 -12.58 -10.01 1.99
N SER A 319 -13.58 -10.82 2.35
CA SER A 319 -13.75 -11.43 3.68
C SER A 319 -12.75 -12.54 4.04
N PRO A 320 -12.24 -13.39 3.12
CA PRO A 320 -11.29 -14.44 3.50
C PRO A 320 -9.94 -13.91 3.99
N ILE A 321 -9.66 -12.64 3.71
CA ILE A 321 -8.35 -12.01 3.87
C ILE A 321 -8.27 -11.25 5.21
N ILE A 322 -9.40 -10.96 5.88
CA ILE A 322 -9.44 -10.04 7.02
C ILE A 322 -9.81 -10.79 8.30
N SER A 323 -8.84 -11.01 9.20
CA SER A 323 -9.12 -11.48 10.55
C SER A 323 -10.01 -10.47 11.30
N ASP A 324 -10.95 -10.97 12.10
CA ASP A 324 -11.96 -10.14 12.80
C ASP A 324 -11.35 -8.98 13.61
N LYS A 325 -10.10 -9.13 14.06
CA LYS A 325 -9.39 -8.14 14.88
C LYS A 325 -8.97 -6.88 14.09
N HIS A 326 -8.87 -6.96 12.76
CA HIS A 326 -8.39 -5.84 11.92
C HIS A 326 -9.43 -5.26 10.96
N LYS A 327 -10.66 -5.81 10.93
CA LYS A 327 -11.76 -5.29 10.10
C LYS A 327 -11.86 -3.77 10.17
N ASN A 328 -12.03 -3.20 11.37
CA ASN A 328 -12.29 -1.77 11.57
C ASN A 328 -11.20 -0.83 11.02
N VAL A 329 -9.95 -1.29 10.94
CA VAL A 329 -8.81 -0.46 10.53
C VAL A 329 -8.76 -0.34 8.99
N HIS A 330 -9.01 -1.44 8.27
CA HIS A 330 -9.16 -1.43 6.81
C HIS A 330 -10.38 -0.63 6.36
N PHE A 331 -11.51 -0.74 7.09
CA PHE A 331 -12.75 0.02 6.84
C PHE A 331 -12.55 1.53 7.01
N HIS A 332 -11.71 1.98 7.95
CA HIS A 332 -11.39 3.39 8.14
C HIS A 332 -10.44 3.91 7.04
N PHE A 333 -9.45 3.10 6.65
CA PHE A 333 -8.45 3.45 5.64
C PHE A 333 -9.05 3.64 4.23
N LEU A 334 -9.69 2.61 3.67
CA LEU A 334 -10.35 2.70 2.36
C LEU A 334 -11.35 3.86 2.36
N ARG A 335 -12.04 4.08 3.48
CA ARG A 335 -13.01 5.18 3.59
C ARG A 335 -12.35 6.56 3.59
N LYS A 336 -11.28 6.78 4.37
CA LYS A 336 -10.70 8.11 4.59
C LYS A 336 -9.75 8.52 3.47
N ILE A 337 -8.94 7.58 2.98
CA ILE A 337 -7.95 7.84 1.94
C ILE A 337 -8.61 7.94 0.57
N LEU A 338 -9.51 7.01 0.20
CA LEU A 338 -10.21 7.13 -1.09
C LEU A 338 -11.00 8.44 -1.21
N GLN A 339 -11.54 8.94 -0.10
CA GLN A 339 -12.23 10.24 -0.09
C GLN A 339 -11.32 11.45 -0.32
N GLN A 340 -10.01 11.34 -0.03
CA GLN A 340 -9.04 12.41 -0.23
C GLN A 340 -8.49 12.45 -1.66
N TYR A 341 -8.32 11.28 -2.29
CA TYR A 341 -7.70 11.18 -3.62
C TYR A 341 -8.71 11.15 -4.78
N ILE A 342 -9.99 10.85 -4.52
CA ILE A 342 -11.01 10.79 -5.56
C ILE A 342 -11.65 12.16 -5.77
N ASN A 343 -11.63 12.64 -7.01
CA ASN A 343 -12.40 13.81 -7.45
C ASN A 343 -13.89 13.66 -7.04
N PRO A 344 -14.53 14.66 -6.41
CA PRO A 344 -15.94 14.58 -6.01
C PRO A 344 -16.88 14.08 -7.11
N LYS A 345 -16.63 14.44 -8.37
CA LYS A 345 -17.41 14.01 -9.54
C LYS A 345 -17.30 12.51 -9.87
N MET A 346 -16.30 11.82 -9.33
CA MET A 346 -16.09 10.38 -9.46
C MET A 346 -16.49 9.60 -8.19
N ASN A 347 -16.86 10.30 -7.12
CA ASN A 347 -17.20 9.70 -5.84
C ASN A 347 -18.63 9.15 -5.83
N CYS A 348 -18.76 7.86 -6.14
CA CYS A 348 -20.04 7.15 -6.22
C CYS A 348 -20.85 7.15 -4.90
N ARG A 349 -20.22 7.49 -3.76
CA ARG A 349 -20.88 7.58 -2.46
C ARG A 349 -21.60 8.92 -2.24
N ARG A 350 -21.13 9.99 -2.89
CA ARG A 350 -21.94 11.20 -3.07
C ARG A 350 -22.88 10.94 -4.24
N ILE A 351 -23.81 10.02 -4.03
CA ILE A 351 -24.73 9.50 -5.05
C ILE A 351 -25.37 10.66 -5.79
N THR A 352 -25.76 11.72 -5.08
CA THR A 352 -26.33 12.94 -5.65
C THR A 352 -25.42 13.63 -6.65
N GLU A 353 -24.12 13.79 -6.36
CA GLU A 353 -23.15 14.44 -7.27
C GLU A 353 -22.75 13.51 -8.43
N PHE A 354 -22.53 12.23 -8.15
CA PHE A 354 -22.14 11.23 -9.16
C PHE A 354 -23.26 10.97 -10.18
N THR A 355 -24.51 10.95 -9.71
CA THR A 355 -25.67 10.69 -10.55
C THR A 355 -26.29 11.96 -11.12
N LEU A 356 -25.95 13.17 -10.65
CA LEU A 356 -26.56 14.42 -11.09
C LEU A 356 -26.55 14.58 -12.62
N ALA A 357 -25.39 14.37 -13.24
CA ALA A 357 -25.22 14.50 -14.69
C ALA A 357 -26.01 13.43 -15.46
N ILE A 358 -26.14 12.23 -14.90
CA ILE A 358 -26.92 11.13 -15.47
C ILE A 358 -28.42 11.44 -15.35
N ASN A 359 -28.88 11.87 -14.17
CA ASN A 359 -30.27 12.20 -13.88
C ASN A 359 -30.76 13.36 -14.76
N ASN A 360 -29.96 14.42 -14.91
CA ASN A 360 -30.30 15.55 -15.78
C ASN A 360 -30.48 15.11 -17.24
N ARG A 361 -29.64 14.19 -17.72
CA ARG A 361 -29.74 13.69 -19.10
C ARG A 361 -30.93 12.76 -19.30
N VAL A 362 -31.19 11.87 -18.35
CA VAL A 362 -32.38 11.00 -18.36
C VAL A 362 -33.66 11.84 -18.36
N ALA A 363 -33.70 12.93 -17.59
CA ALA A 363 -34.83 13.86 -17.60
C ALA A 363 -35.03 14.52 -18.98
N GLN A 364 -33.94 15.02 -19.59
CA GLN A 364 -33.99 15.60 -20.94
C GLN A 364 -34.49 14.63 -22.01
N GLU A 365 -34.04 13.36 -21.98
CA GLU A 365 -34.53 12.36 -22.94
C GLU A 365 -36.00 12.01 -22.71
N LYS A 366 -36.45 11.89 -21.45
CA LYS A 366 -37.87 11.67 -21.14
C LYS A 366 -38.76 12.81 -21.64
N GLU A 367 -38.29 14.06 -21.52
CA GLU A 367 -38.96 15.25 -22.07
C GLU A 367 -38.99 15.24 -23.60
N ALA A 368 -37.89 14.86 -24.25
CA ALA A 368 -37.82 14.74 -25.70
C ALA A 368 -38.75 13.64 -26.25
N ASP A 369 -38.79 12.48 -25.60
CA ASP A 369 -39.65 11.36 -25.99
C ASP A 369 -41.14 11.69 -25.79
N THR A 370 -41.50 12.41 -24.72
CA THR A 370 -42.87 12.90 -24.52
C THR A 370 -43.28 13.92 -25.58
N LEU A 371 -42.41 14.87 -25.93
CA LEU A 371 -42.64 15.83 -27.02
C LEU A 371 -42.79 15.14 -28.38
N ALA A 372 -41.95 14.14 -28.68
CA ALA A 372 -42.04 13.36 -29.92
C ALA A 372 -43.35 12.55 -30.02
N ASN A 373 -43.80 11.98 -28.90
CA ASN A 373 -45.05 11.24 -28.83
C ASN A 373 -46.29 12.15 -28.95
N LEU A 374 -46.25 13.34 -28.36
CA LEU A 374 -47.28 14.37 -28.56
C LEU A 374 -47.37 14.81 -30.02
N HIS A 375 -46.23 14.99 -30.70
CA HIS A 375 -46.20 15.31 -32.14
C HIS A 375 -46.75 14.18 -33.02
N LYS A 376 -46.48 12.90 -32.68
CA LYS A 376 -47.08 11.74 -33.38
C LYS A 376 -48.59 11.63 -33.16
N CYS A 377 -49.07 11.89 -31.94
CA CYS A 377 -50.51 11.93 -31.64
C CYS A 377 -51.22 13.08 -32.36
N SER A 378 -50.62 14.28 -32.39
CA SER A 378 -51.13 15.44 -33.15
C SER A 378 -51.27 15.13 -34.65
N LYS A 379 -50.25 14.49 -35.27
CA LYS A 379 -50.32 14.08 -36.68
C LYS A 379 -51.40 13.02 -36.94
N LYS A 380 -51.57 12.03 -36.05
CA LYS A 380 -52.64 11.01 -36.17
C LYS A 380 -54.05 11.61 -36.06
N VAL A 381 -54.25 12.65 -35.24
CA VAL A 381 -55.55 13.34 -35.13
C VAL A 381 -55.84 14.19 -36.38
N SER A 382 -54.82 14.79 -37.00
CA SER A 382 -54.99 15.54 -38.25
C SER A 382 -55.34 14.64 -39.46
N ASN A 383 -54.78 13.43 -39.52
CA ASN A 383 -55.06 12.46 -40.60
C ASN A 383 -56.40 11.71 -40.42
N LYS A 384 -57.04 11.81 -39.25
CA LYS A 384 -58.37 11.21 -39.02
C LYS A 384 -59.53 12.19 -39.27
N LYS A 385 -59.21 13.47 -39.54
CA LYS A 385 -60.15 14.55 -39.89
C LYS A 385 -60.11 14.96 -41.37
N ARG A 386 -59.43 14.18 -42.22
CA ARG A 386 -59.41 14.34 -43.67
C ARG A 386 -60.14 13.20 -44.34
#